data_AF-A0A968MP82-F1
#
_entry.id   AF-A0A968MP82-F1
#
_cell.length_a   1.000
_cell.length_b   1.000
_cell.length_c   1.000
_cell.angle_alpha   90.00
_cell.angle_beta   90.00
_cell.angle_gamma   90.00
#
_symmetry.space_group_name_H-M   'P 1'
#
loop_
_entity.id
_entity.type
_entity.pdbx_description
1 polymer ?
#
loop_
_entity_poly.entity_id
_entity_poly.type
_entity_poly.pdbx_seq_one_letter_code
_entity_poly.pdbx_strand_id
1 'polypeptide(L)'
;MKVAIVGGGIAGLTAARRLVDAGLDCRVFDRGRSVGGRASTRRADDGGLQFDHGAQYFTARDPRFVAQVEAWRSRGVIETWNGRFGVANNGTLEPKEENPVRYVGVPSMDTIARDLADGLSIESEVRIARMQQRGGADGGSSTKRAASTKRLTGSSWLFRPAS
;
A
#
# COMPACT_ATOMS: atom_id res chain seq x y z
N MET A 1 -21.64 7.41 4.52
CA MET A 1 -21.31 6.25 3.65
C MET A 1 -20.08 5.57 4.23
N LYS A 2 -20.00 4.23 4.18
CA LYS A 2 -18.81 3.49 4.62
C LYS A 2 -18.10 2.87 3.43
N VAL A 3 -16.78 3.01 3.36
CA VAL A 3 -15.96 2.52 2.26
C VAL A 3 -14.96 1.49 2.78
N ALA A 4 -14.89 0.35 2.10
CA ALA A 4 -13.88 -0.66 2.33
C ALA A 4 -12.88 -0.66 1.17
N ILE A 5 -11.59 -0.63 1.48
CA ILE A 5 -10.51 -0.76 0.50
C ILE A 5 -9.82 -2.08 0.74
N VAL A 6 -9.62 -2.86 -0.33
CA VAL A 6 -8.89 -4.14 -0.28
C VAL A 6 -7.50 -3.92 -0.87
N GLY A 7 -6.48 -3.98 -0.01
CA GLY A 7 -5.08 -3.75 -0.31
C GLY A 7 -4.53 -2.49 0.36
N GLY A 8 -3.60 -2.67 1.29
CA GLY A 8 -2.80 -1.65 1.97
C GLY A 8 -1.50 -1.32 1.26
N GLY A 9 -1.46 -1.40 -0.06
CA GLY A 9 -0.37 -0.86 -0.87
C GLY A 9 -0.52 0.65 -1.14
N ILE A 10 0.48 1.28 -1.75
CA ILE A 10 0.50 2.73 -2.04
C ILE A 10 -0.80 3.25 -2.66
N ALA A 11 -1.36 2.53 -3.65
CA ALA A 11 -2.61 2.92 -4.30
C ALA A 11 -3.81 2.92 -3.33
N GLY A 12 -3.98 1.85 -2.56
CA GLY A 12 -5.09 1.73 -1.61
C GLY A 12 -4.98 2.73 -0.46
N LEU A 13 -3.77 2.96 0.05
CA LEU A 13 -3.52 3.96 1.09
C LEU A 13 -3.75 5.38 0.59
N THR A 14 -3.34 5.69 -0.65
CA THR A 14 -3.62 6.99 -1.28
C THR A 14 -5.12 7.22 -1.42
N ALA A 15 -5.86 6.21 -1.89
CA ALA A 15 -7.32 6.29 -1.99
C ALA A 15 -7.97 6.48 -0.62
N ALA A 16 -7.54 5.70 0.39
CA ALA A 16 -8.03 5.80 1.76
C ALA A 16 -7.83 7.20 2.34
N ARG A 17 -6.63 7.78 2.19
CA ARG A 17 -6.32 9.15 2.61
C ARG A 17 -7.29 10.14 2.01
N ARG A 18 -7.48 10.11 0.69
CA ARG A 18 -8.39 11.03 0.00
C ARG A 18 -9.83 10.92 0.46
N LEU A 19 -10.29 9.70 0.77
CA LEU A 19 -11.64 9.48 1.29
C LEU A 19 -11.79 10.01 2.73
N VAL A 20 -10.80 9.77 3.59
CA VAL A 20 -10.79 10.26 4.97
C VAL A 20 -10.69 11.78 5.02
N ASP A 21 -9.84 12.40 4.19
CA ASP A 21 -9.73 13.86 4.06
C ASP A 21 -11.07 14.48 3.60
N ALA A 22 -11.88 13.73 2.86
CA ALA A 22 -13.23 14.12 2.45
C ALA A 22 -14.31 13.81 3.52
N GLY A 23 -13.93 13.38 4.72
CA GLY A 23 -14.84 13.10 5.84
C GLY A 23 -15.56 11.75 5.76
N LEU A 24 -15.11 10.81 4.92
CA LEU A 24 -15.74 9.50 4.77
C LEU A 24 -15.14 8.47 5.74
N ASP A 25 -16.01 7.62 6.29
CA ASP A 25 -15.61 6.45 7.09
C ASP A 25 -15.02 5.37 6.16
N CYS A 26 -13.69 5.25 6.17
CA CYS A 26 -12.93 4.35 5.32
C CYS A 26 -12.11 3.37 6.15
N ARG A 27 -12.16 2.09 5.78
CA ARG A 27 -11.31 1.04 6.34
C ARG A 27 -10.54 0.28 5.26
N VAL A 28 -9.25 0.10 5.47
CA VAL A 28 -8.36 -0.67 4.59
C VAL A 28 -8.17 -2.07 5.15
N PHE A 29 -8.26 -3.10 4.31
CA PHE A 29 -7.96 -4.49 4.64
C PHE A 29 -6.76 -4.96 3.83
N ASP A 30 -5.75 -5.53 4.47
CA ASP A 30 -4.60 -6.12 3.78
C ASP A 30 -4.32 -7.54 4.29
N ARG A 31 -3.87 -8.43 3.39
CA ARG A 31 -3.50 -9.80 3.73
C ARG A 31 -2.16 -9.86 4.46
N GLY A 32 -1.23 -8.97 4.13
CA GLY A 32 0.10 -8.89 4.73
C GLY A 32 0.05 -8.48 6.19
N ARG A 33 1.16 -8.71 6.90
CA ARG A 33 1.31 -8.34 8.31
C ARG A 33 1.38 -6.83 8.51
N SER A 34 1.93 -6.13 7.52
CA SER A 34 2.08 -4.68 7.47
C SER A 34 1.65 -4.14 6.10
N VAL A 35 1.40 -2.84 6.07
CA VAL A 35 1.12 -2.09 4.84
C VAL A 35 2.35 -1.97 3.96
N GLY A 36 2.14 -1.63 2.69
CA GLY A 36 3.17 -1.33 1.70
C GLY A 36 3.06 -2.19 0.45
N GLY A 37 2.61 -3.43 0.57
CA GLY A 37 2.51 -4.35 -0.57
C GLY A 37 3.85 -4.46 -1.30
N ARG A 38 3.91 -4.04 -2.57
CA ARG A 38 5.16 -4.03 -3.37
C ARG A 38 6.17 -2.96 -2.97
N ALA A 39 5.79 -2.01 -2.11
CA ALA A 39 6.72 -1.05 -1.51
C ALA A 39 7.21 -1.51 -0.13
N SER A 40 7.02 -2.79 0.24
CA SER A 40 7.43 -3.30 1.55
C SER A 40 8.92 -3.64 1.63
N THR A 41 9.47 -3.43 2.81
CA THR A 41 10.84 -3.77 3.18
C THR A 41 10.84 -5.06 3.98
N ARG A 42 11.68 -6.02 3.59
CA ARG A 42 11.90 -7.25 4.35
C ARG A 42 13.07 -7.05 5.30
N ARG A 43 12.92 -7.46 6.56
CA ARG A 43 13.99 -7.47 7.55
C ARG A 43 14.44 -8.92 7.77
N ALA A 44 15.75 -9.14 7.86
CA ALA A 44 16.32 -10.43 8.20
C ALA A 44 16.39 -10.58 9.73
N ASP A 45 16.13 -11.80 10.22
CA ASP A 45 15.99 -12.06 11.66
C ASP A 45 17.35 -12.09 12.40
N ASP A 46 18.46 -12.21 11.68
CA ASP A 46 19.78 -12.63 12.19
C ASP A 46 20.86 -11.55 12.18
N GLY A 47 20.60 -10.34 11.67
CA GLY A 47 21.68 -9.35 11.52
C GLY A 47 21.28 -7.91 11.23
N GLY A 48 20.00 -7.52 11.43
CA GLY A 48 19.56 -6.15 11.20
C GLY A 48 19.56 -5.70 9.74
N LEU A 49 19.78 -6.63 8.80
CA LEU A 49 19.72 -6.35 7.37
C LEU A 49 18.28 -6.09 6.92
N GLN A 50 18.12 -5.10 6.05
CA GLN A 50 16.84 -4.74 5.46
C GLN A 50 16.95 -4.67 3.94
N PHE A 51 15.92 -5.16 3.25
CA PHE A 51 15.90 -5.29 1.80
C PHE A 51 14.57 -4.83 1.21
N ASP A 52 14.64 -3.85 0.32
CA ASP A 52 13.52 -3.41 -0.52
C ASP A 52 13.40 -4.31 -1.75
N HIS A 53 12.81 -5.49 -1.52
CA HIS A 53 12.72 -6.56 -2.52
C HIS A 53 11.68 -6.31 -3.63
N GLY A 54 10.76 -5.37 -3.42
CA GLY A 54 9.75 -4.98 -4.40
C GLY A 54 10.20 -3.77 -5.21
N ALA A 55 9.64 -2.60 -4.91
CA ALA A 55 10.07 -1.35 -5.50
C ALA A 55 11.42 -0.92 -4.91
N GLN A 56 12.49 -1.02 -5.70
CA GLN A 56 13.83 -0.60 -5.29
C GLN A 56 13.99 0.93 -5.30
N TYR A 57 13.27 1.60 -6.19
CA TYR A 57 13.19 3.05 -6.33
C TYR A 57 11.95 3.41 -7.14
N PHE A 58 11.62 4.69 -7.23
CA PHE A 58 10.61 5.18 -8.16
C PHE A 58 11.06 6.49 -8.82
N THR A 59 10.37 6.88 -9.88
CA THR A 59 10.57 8.16 -10.58
C THR A 59 9.24 8.91 -10.59
N ALA A 60 9.29 10.24 -10.73
CA ALA A 60 8.10 11.08 -10.80
C ALA A 60 8.08 11.85 -12.12
N ARG A 61 6.92 11.87 -12.77
CA ARG A 61 6.70 12.52 -14.07
C ARG A 61 5.41 13.35 -14.09
N ASP A 62 4.34 12.83 -13.50
CA ASP A 62 3.07 13.55 -13.36
C ASP A 62 3.24 14.72 -12.36
N PRO A 63 2.86 15.96 -12.71
CA PRO A 63 3.04 17.13 -11.82
C PRO A 63 2.40 16.99 -10.45
N ARG A 64 1.25 16.30 -10.34
CA ARG A 64 0.57 16.07 -9.05
C ARG A 64 1.37 15.11 -8.19
N PHE A 65 1.99 14.11 -8.81
CA PHE A 65 2.86 13.18 -8.09
C PHE A 65 4.20 13.84 -7.72
N VAL A 66 4.75 14.71 -8.57
CA VAL A 66 5.95 15.51 -8.25
C VAL A 66 5.70 16.37 -7.00
N ALA A 67 4.55 17.05 -6.91
CA ALA A 67 4.21 17.82 -5.71
C ALA A 67 4.16 16.95 -4.44
N GLN A 68 3.61 15.74 -4.54
CA GLN A 68 3.61 14.78 -3.43
C GLN A 68 5.02 14.31 -3.05
N VAL A 69 5.89 14.07 -4.04
CA VAL A 69 7.29 13.71 -3.84
C VAL A 69 8.04 14.81 -3.09
N GLU A 70 7.89 16.06 -3.50
CA GLU A 70 8.52 17.19 -2.80
C GLU A 70 7.99 17.34 -1.37
N ALA A 71 6.70 17.11 -1.14
CA ALA A 71 6.13 17.08 0.21
C ALA A 71 6.71 15.94 1.07
N TRP A 72 6.95 14.76 0.49
CA TRP A 72 7.62 13.67 1.20
C TRP A 72 9.09 13.98 1.48
N ARG A 73 9.80 14.60 0.53
CA ARG A 73 11.21 15.01 0.72
C ARG A 73 11.36 16.03 1.83
N SER A 74 10.51 17.05 1.87
CA SER A 74 10.58 18.09 2.90
C SER A 74 10.34 17.55 4.31
N ARG A 75 9.61 16.43 4.43
CA ARG A 75 9.39 15.71 5.70
C ARG A 75 10.44 14.62 5.98
N GLY A 76 11.39 14.38 5.09
CA GLY A 76 12.40 13.33 5.23
C GLY A 76 11.87 11.89 5.05
N VAL A 77 10.70 11.72 4.43
CA VAL A 77 10.11 10.39 4.16
C VAL A 77 10.84 9.69 3.01
N ILE A 78 11.35 10.48 2.06
CA ILE A 78 12.10 10.00 0.89
C ILE A 78 13.31 10.90 0.63
N GLU A 79 14.29 10.37 -0.11
CA GLU A 79 15.42 11.11 -0.65
C GLU A 79 15.67 10.78 -2.13
N THR A 80 16.48 11.62 -2.79
CA THR A 80 17.03 11.28 -4.11
C THR A 80 18.10 10.20 -3.95
N TRP A 81 17.99 9.14 -4.75
CA TRP A 81 18.99 8.09 -4.75
C TRP A 81 20.15 8.43 -5.69
N ASN A 82 21.25 8.87 -5.09
CA ASN A 82 22.50 9.22 -5.79
C ASN A 82 23.36 7.97 -6.11
N GLY A 83 22.73 6.95 -6.70
CA GLY A 83 23.40 5.71 -7.12
C GLY A 83 24.13 5.84 -8.46
N ARG A 84 25.05 4.90 -8.73
CA ARG A 84 25.63 4.72 -10.07
C ARG A 84 24.72 3.79 -10.86
N PHE A 85 24.11 4.31 -11.92
CA PHE A 85 23.22 3.56 -12.80
C PHE A 85 23.84 3.40 -14.18
N GLY A 86 23.76 2.20 -14.74
CA GLY A 86 24.29 1.89 -16.06
C GLY A 86 23.85 0.52 -16.54
N VAL A 87 24.27 0.18 -17.75
CA VAL A 87 24.12 -1.14 -18.34
C VAL A 87 25.44 -1.88 -18.18
N ALA A 88 25.39 -3.11 -17.68
CA ALA A 88 26.58 -3.95 -17.60
C ALA A 88 26.88 -4.55 -18.98
N ASN A 89 28.07 -4.28 -19.51
CA ASN A 89 28.55 -4.77 -20.80
C ASN A 89 30.02 -5.22 -20.67
N ASN A 90 30.31 -6.50 -20.97
CA ASN A 90 31.65 -7.09 -20.87
C ASN A 90 32.45 -6.72 -19.60
N GLY A 91 31.80 -6.74 -18.43
CA GLY A 91 32.44 -6.42 -17.15
C GLY A 91 32.62 -4.92 -16.86
N THR A 92 32.17 -4.05 -17.77
CA THR A 92 32.11 -2.59 -17.57
C THR A 92 30.68 -2.13 -17.32
N LEU A 93 30.51 -1.06 -16.54
CA LEU A 93 29.21 -0.43 -16.31
C LEU A 93 29.15 0.85 -17.14
N GLU A 94 28.42 0.81 -18.24
CA GLU A 94 28.25 1.94 -19.14
C GLU A 94 27.10 2.83 -18.65
N PRO A 95 27.31 4.15 -18.43
CA PRO A 95 26.23 5.05 -18.03
C PRO A 95 25.13 5.11 -19.08
N LYS A 96 23.88 5.24 -18.64
CA LYS A 96 22.76 5.47 -19.56
C LYS A 96 22.64 6.97 -19.87
N GLU A 97 22.46 7.32 -21.16
CA GLU A 97 22.25 8.72 -21.61
C GLU A 97 21.06 9.39 -20.92
N GLU A 98 19.96 8.65 -20.76
CA GLU A 98 18.82 9.08 -19.95
C GLU A 98 18.95 8.57 -18.51
N ASN A 99 19.24 9.49 -17.59
CA ASN A 99 19.31 9.20 -16.16
C ASN A 99 18.27 9.99 -15.37
N PRO A 100 17.00 9.54 -15.32
CA PRO A 100 15.96 10.24 -14.56
C PRO A 100 16.28 10.21 -13.07
N VAL A 101 15.85 11.27 -12.36
CA VAL A 101 15.96 11.33 -10.90
C VAL A 101 15.17 10.16 -10.30
N ARG A 102 15.84 9.40 -9.43
CA ARG A 102 15.26 8.27 -8.70
C ARG A 102 15.09 8.64 -7.24
N TYR A 103 14.02 8.14 -6.63
CA TYR A 103 13.70 8.38 -5.24
C TYR A 103 13.58 7.07 -4.48
N VAL A 104 13.97 7.10 -3.21
CA VAL A 104 13.88 5.98 -2.27
C VAL A 104 13.30 6.44 -0.95
N GLY A 105 12.59 5.55 -0.24
CA GLY A 105 12.15 5.83 1.13
C GLY A 105 13.31 5.79 2.11
N VAL A 106 13.24 6.61 3.15
CA VAL A 106 14.27 6.69 4.21
C VAL A 106 13.61 6.46 5.57
N PRO A 107 14.10 5.51 6.40
CA PRO A 107 15.29 4.68 6.21
C PRO A 107 15.10 3.49 5.26
N SER A 108 13.89 3.26 4.76
CA SER A 108 13.53 2.15 3.88
C SER A 108 12.27 2.44 3.08
N MET A 109 12.04 1.72 1.97
CA MET A 109 10.91 1.97 1.07
C MET A 109 9.53 1.86 1.75
N ASP A 110 9.38 1.00 2.76
CA ASP A 110 8.13 0.85 3.52
C ASP A 110 7.70 2.14 4.26
N THR A 111 8.60 3.11 4.43
CA THR A 111 8.31 4.39 5.10
C THR A 111 7.26 5.20 4.35
N ILE A 112 7.24 5.14 3.01
CA ILE A 112 6.22 5.84 2.20
C ILE A 112 4.82 5.31 2.52
N ALA A 113 4.69 3.99 2.63
CA ALA A 113 3.42 3.36 2.99
C ALA A 113 3.03 3.67 4.43
N ARG A 114 3.98 3.73 5.36
CA ARG A 114 3.73 4.11 6.76
C ARG A 114 3.26 5.56 6.89
N ASP A 115 3.89 6.51 6.19
CA ASP A 115 3.46 7.91 6.13
C ASP A 115 2.02 8.02 5.58
N LEU A 116 1.72 7.33 4.48
CA LEU A 116 0.36 7.30 3.94
C LEU A 116 -0.65 6.66 4.89
N ALA A 117 -0.25 5.64 5.65
CA ALA A 117 -1.10 4.90 6.57
C ALA A 117 -1.41 5.64 7.88
N ASP A 118 -0.66 6.68 8.22
CA ASP A 118 -0.76 7.35 9.52
C ASP A 118 -2.18 7.90 9.80
N GLY A 119 -2.78 7.50 10.93
CA GLY A 119 -4.16 7.88 11.27
C GLY A 119 -5.26 7.24 10.42
N LEU A 120 -4.97 6.31 9.51
CA LEU A 120 -6.00 5.55 8.77
C LEU A 120 -6.47 4.31 9.56
N SER A 121 -7.72 3.91 9.37
CA SER A 121 -8.23 2.64 9.92
C SER A 121 -7.79 1.47 9.04
N ILE A 122 -6.88 0.64 9.53
CA ILE A 122 -6.29 -0.48 8.78
C ILE A 122 -6.43 -1.78 9.57
N GLU A 123 -6.89 -2.82 8.90
CA GLU A 123 -6.88 -4.21 9.38
C GLU A 123 -5.93 -5.04 8.51
N SER A 124 -4.75 -5.35 9.04
CA SER A 124 -3.77 -6.26 8.44
C SER A 124 -4.07 -7.73 8.79
N GLU A 125 -3.36 -8.65 8.16
CA GLU A 125 -3.53 -10.11 8.31
C GLU A 125 -4.97 -10.59 8.00
N VAL A 126 -5.69 -9.82 7.18
CA VAL A 126 -7.05 -10.14 6.74
C VAL A 126 -7.05 -10.41 5.24
N ARG A 127 -7.07 -11.70 4.87
CA ARG A 127 -7.34 -12.08 3.49
C ARG A 127 -8.83 -12.02 3.20
N ILE A 128 -9.24 -11.05 2.39
CA ILE A 128 -10.60 -11.02 1.84
C ILE A 128 -10.75 -12.15 0.82
N ALA A 129 -11.57 -13.16 1.15
CA ALA A 129 -11.80 -14.30 0.27
C ALA A 129 -12.96 -14.06 -0.72
N ARG A 130 -13.94 -13.23 -0.33
CA ARG A 130 -15.16 -13.01 -1.11
C ARG A 130 -15.77 -11.66 -0.78
N MET A 131 -16.28 -10.98 -1.81
CA MET A 131 -17.16 -9.82 -1.71
C MET A 131 -18.51 -10.19 -2.31
N GLN A 132 -19.60 -9.88 -1.62
CA GLN A 132 -20.96 -10.14 -2.08
C GLN A 132 -21.78 -8.88 -1.88
N GLN A 133 -22.42 -8.44 -2.96
CA GLN A 133 -23.46 -7.42 -2.87
C GLN A 133 -24.66 -8.08 -2.21
N ARG A 134 -25.21 -7.48 -1.17
CA ARG A 134 -26.55 -7.88 -0.75
C ARG A 134 -27.50 -7.56 -1.90
N GLY A 135 -28.19 -8.59 -2.40
CA GLY A 135 -29.35 -8.37 -3.25
C GLY A 135 -30.29 -7.41 -2.54
N GLY A 136 -30.90 -6.49 -3.29
CA GLY A 136 -32.07 -5.76 -2.80
C GLY A 136 -33.05 -6.76 -2.21
N ALA A 137 -33.65 -6.44 -1.08
CA ALA A 137 -34.51 -7.37 -0.36
C ALA A 137 -35.57 -7.95 -1.30
N ASP A 138 -35.43 -9.24 -1.64
CA ASP A 138 -36.51 -10.11 -2.12
C ASP A 138 -36.11 -11.57 -1.87
N GLY A 139 -36.95 -12.27 -1.09
CA GLY A 139 -37.09 -13.73 -1.07
C GLY A 139 -35.96 -14.55 -0.42
N GLY A 140 -36.25 -15.15 0.73
CA GLY A 140 -35.26 -15.81 1.58
C GLY A 140 -34.53 -17.04 1.01
N SER A 141 -33.35 -17.28 1.55
CA SER A 141 -32.83 -18.64 1.75
C SER A 141 -31.75 -18.64 2.84
N SER A 142 -31.91 -19.60 3.75
CA SER A 142 -31.04 -19.94 4.87
C SER A 142 -29.56 -20.03 4.48
N THR A 143 -28.68 -19.42 5.28
CA THR A 143 -27.25 -19.79 5.30
C THR A 143 -26.77 -20.08 6.72
N LYS A 144 -26.24 -21.29 6.86
CA LYS A 144 -25.65 -21.90 8.06
C LYS A 144 -24.58 -20.99 8.68
N ARG A 145 -24.60 -20.88 10.02
CA ARG A 145 -23.54 -20.24 10.82
C ARG A 145 -22.25 -21.06 10.75
N ALA A 146 -21.13 -20.47 10.31
CA ALA A 146 -19.77 -20.82 10.75
C ALA A 146 -18.71 -19.78 10.33
N ALA A 147 -17.76 -19.55 11.26
CA ALA A 147 -16.54 -18.70 11.25
C ALA A 147 -16.73 -17.17 11.16
N SER A 148 -15.93 -16.42 11.93
CA SER A 148 -16.17 -15.01 12.28
C SER A 148 -16.20 -14.10 11.05
N THR A 149 -17.41 -13.70 10.64
CA THR A 149 -17.60 -12.69 9.60
C THR A 149 -17.34 -11.32 10.22
N LYS A 150 -16.27 -10.63 9.80
CA LYS A 150 -16.06 -9.24 10.21
C LYS A 150 -17.03 -8.36 9.44
N ARG A 151 -17.87 -7.64 10.20
CA ARG A 151 -18.95 -6.82 9.68
C ARG A 151 -18.52 -5.37 9.79
N LEU A 152 -18.42 -4.66 8.68
CA LEU A 152 -18.49 -3.20 8.72
C LEU A 152 -19.95 -2.83 8.93
N THR A 153 -20.32 -2.50 10.17
CA THR A 153 -21.70 -2.15 10.55
C THR A 153 -22.22 -1.03 9.65
N GLY A 154 -23.33 -1.24 8.93
CA GLY A 154 -23.95 -0.22 8.06
C GLY A 154 -23.47 -0.17 6.61
N SER A 155 -22.72 -1.17 6.12
CA SER A 155 -22.38 -1.31 4.69
C SER A 155 -23.19 -2.42 4.01
N SER A 156 -23.44 -2.30 2.69
CA SER A 156 -24.12 -3.32 1.87
C SER A 156 -23.25 -4.55 1.56
N TRP A 157 -22.02 -4.59 2.07
CA TRP A 157 -20.99 -5.58 1.77
C TRP A 157 -20.63 -6.43 2.99
N LEU A 158 -20.44 -7.74 2.78
CA LEU A 158 -19.98 -8.68 3.79
C LEU A 158 -18.58 -9.20 3.43
N PHE A 159 -17.67 -9.21 4.40
CA PHE A 159 -16.29 -9.69 4.24
C PHE A 159 -16.07 -10.99 5.02
N ARG A 160 -15.60 -12.03 4.34
CA ARG A 160 -15.19 -13.29 4.97
C ARG A 160 -13.66 -13.42 4.94
N PRO A 161 -13.00 -13.55 6.11
CA PRO A 161 -11.60 -13.96 6.17
C PRO A 161 -11.42 -15.35 5.55
N ALA A 162 -10.26 -15.61 4.93
CA ALA A 162 -9.87 -16.98 4.61
C ALA A 162 -9.45 -17.72 5.90
N SER A 163 -9.86 -18.99 6.01
CA SER A 163 -9.37 -19.94 7.03
C SER A 163 -7.92 -20.33 6.80
#